data_AF-A0A1S9MCN5-F1
#
_entry.id   AF-A0A1S9MCN5-F1
#
_cell.length_a   1.000
_cell.length_b   1.000
_cell.length_c   1.000
_cell.angle_alpha   90.00
_cell.angle_beta   90.00
_cell.angle_gamma   90.00
#
_symmetry.space_group_name_H-M   'P 1'
#
loop_
_entity.id
_entity.type
_entity.pdbx_description
1 polymer ?
#
loop_
_entity_poly.entity_id
_entity_poly.type
_entity_poly.pdbx_seq_one_letter_code
_entity_poly.pdbx_strand_id
1 'polypeptide(L)'
;MALVKAIRRFTVRTLLPEPIQPLARLATNLRWSWHRPTRELFASLDQELWEESRHDPISLLGSISRDQLDQLASNNELVERVQHAAADLDRYLSEPRWYQGLGADAPACIAYFS
;
A
#
# COMPACT_ATOMS: atom_id res chain seq x y z
N MET A 1 -34.66 12.50 -14.64
CA MET A 1 -33.89 11.23 -14.71
C MET A 1 -33.63 10.76 -13.29
N ALA A 2 -34.13 9.59 -12.91
CA ALA A 2 -33.89 9.03 -11.58
C ALA A 2 -32.44 8.48 -11.49
N LEU A 3 -31.69 8.92 -10.48
CA LEU A 3 -30.35 8.41 -10.19
C LEU A 3 -30.47 6.95 -9.73
N VAL A 4 -29.94 6.02 -10.50
CA VAL A 4 -29.84 4.61 -10.08
C VAL A 4 -28.79 4.53 -8.98
N LYS A 5 -29.24 4.37 -7.73
CA LYS A 5 -28.37 4.17 -6.57
C LYS A 5 -27.91 2.71 -6.58
N ALA A 6 -26.62 2.48 -6.76
CA ALA A 6 -26.07 1.12 -6.76
C ALA A 6 -26.41 0.39 -5.44
N ILE A 7 -27.04 -0.79 -5.55
CA ILE A 7 -27.58 -1.54 -4.41
C ILE A 7 -26.47 -2.32 -3.68
N ARG A 8 -25.36 -2.66 -4.37
CA ARG A 8 -24.17 -3.32 -3.80
C ARG A 8 -22.95 -3.08 -4.70
N ARG A 9 -21.78 -2.83 -4.08
CA ARG A 9 -20.49 -2.77 -4.77
C ARG A 9 -19.69 -4.03 -4.44
N PHE A 10 -19.33 -4.80 -5.47
CA PHE A 10 -18.39 -5.91 -5.36
C PHE A 10 -17.03 -5.44 -5.88
N THR A 11 -16.00 -5.51 -5.05
CA THR A 11 -14.63 -5.25 -5.49
C THR A 11 -13.96 -6.60 -5.72
N VAL A 12 -13.73 -6.95 -6.98
CA VAL A 12 -12.88 -8.09 -7.32
C VAL A 12 -11.46 -7.70 -6.99
N ARG A 13 -10.83 -8.42 -6.06
CA ARG A 13 -9.41 -8.25 -5.77
C ARG A 13 -8.64 -9.26 -6.59
N THR A 14 -7.69 -8.78 -7.38
CA THR A 14 -6.68 -9.63 -8.01
C THR A 14 -5.93 -10.35 -6.89
N LEU A 15 -5.92 -11.68 -6.93
CA LEU A 15 -5.02 -12.46 -6.11
C LEU A 15 -3.62 -12.24 -6.68
N LEU A 16 -2.79 -11.50 -5.93
CA LEU A 16 -1.41 -11.29 -6.29
C LEU A 16 -0.64 -12.63 -6.23
N PRO A 17 0.26 -12.90 -7.17
CA PRO A 17 1.20 -14.02 -7.07
C PRO A 17 1.97 -13.97 -5.75
N GLU A 18 2.29 -15.14 -5.20
CA GLU A 18 2.91 -15.29 -3.87
C GLU A 18 4.18 -14.42 -3.68
N PRO A 19 5.12 -14.34 -4.64
CA PRO A 19 6.35 -13.56 -4.46
C PRO A 19 6.12 -12.05 -4.24
N ILE A 20 5.02 -11.51 -4.78
CA ILE A 20 4.65 -10.09 -4.71
C ILE A 20 3.38 -9.84 -3.90
N GLN A 21 2.84 -10.86 -3.24
CA GLN A 21 1.69 -10.75 -2.35
C GLN A 21 1.81 -9.62 -1.32
N PRO A 22 3.00 -9.30 -0.76
CA PRO A 22 3.14 -8.19 0.19
C PRO A 22 2.73 -6.82 -0.33
N LEU A 23 2.69 -6.60 -1.66
CA LEU A 23 2.17 -5.35 -2.25
C LEU A 23 0.75 -5.03 -1.78
N ALA A 24 -0.11 -6.03 -1.56
CA ALA A 24 -1.46 -5.80 -1.06
C ALA A 24 -1.47 -5.18 0.35
N ARG A 25 -0.53 -5.59 1.21
CA ARG A 25 -0.38 -5.05 2.56
C ARG A 25 0.22 -3.65 2.54
N LEU A 26 1.19 -3.41 1.66
CA LEU A 26 1.78 -2.09 1.44
C LEU A 26 0.73 -1.08 0.94
N ALA A 27 -0.14 -1.49 0.00
CA ALA A 27 -1.18 -0.65 -0.59
C ALA A 27 -2.28 -0.28 0.41
N THR A 28 -2.58 -1.19 1.35
CA THR A 28 -3.67 -1.01 2.33
C THR A 28 -3.22 -0.28 3.61
N ASN A 29 -1.92 -0.03 3.78
CA ASN A 29 -1.39 0.74 4.90
C ASN A 29 -1.09 2.18 4.50
N LEU A 30 -1.77 3.16 5.11
CA LEU A 30 -1.64 4.59 4.75
C LEU A 30 -0.21 5.17 4.84
N ARG A 31 0.74 4.47 5.46
CA ARG A 31 2.16 4.87 5.45
C ARG A 31 2.67 5.18 4.05
N TRP A 32 2.20 4.48 3.02
CA TRP A 32 2.61 4.75 1.64
C TRP A 32 2.39 6.22 1.23
N SER A 33 1.37 6.91 1.76
CA SER A 33 1.03 8.27 1.33
C SER A 33 2.11 9.31 1.69
N TRP A 34 2.89 9.06 2.75
CA TRP A 34 4.02 9.91 3.14
C TRP A 34 5.39 9.21 3.05
N HIS A 35 5.43 7.89 2.84
CA HIS A 35 6.68 7.14 2.75
C HIS A 35 7.17 7.04 1.29
N ARG A 36 8.09 7.93 0.93
CA ARG A 36 8.64 8.06 -0.43
C ARG A 36 9.13 6.74 -1.04
N PRO A 37 9.93 5.88 -0.37
CA PRO A 37 10.38 4.62 -0.96
C PRO A 37 9.24 3.67 -1.36
N THR A 38 8.15 3.65 -0.59
CA THR A 38 6.98 2.82 -0.94
C THR A 38 6.23 3.38 -2.14
N ARG A 39 6.14 4.71 -2.28
CA ARG A 39 5.55 5.34 -3.46
C ARG A 39 6.36 5.04 -4.72
N GLU A 40 7.68 5.16 -4.62
CA GLU A 40 8.60 4.85 -5.72
C GLU A 40 8.54 3.36 -6.12
N LEU A 41 8.34 2.46 -5.15
CA LEU A 41 8.09 1.04 -5.45
C LEU A 41 6.82 0.87 -6.31
N PHE A 42 5.69 1.47 -5.94
CA PHE A 42 4.46 1.38 -6.71
C PHE A 42 4.59 2.03 -8.09
N ALA A 43 5.17 3.21 -8.18
CA ALA A 43 5.44 3.88 -9.45
C ALA A 43 6.30 3.01 -10.40
N SER A 44 7.25 2.25 -9.85
CA SER A 44 8.12 1.38 -10.64
C SER A 44 7.46 0.10 -11.16
N LEU A 45 6.25 -0.24 -10.73
CA LEU A 45 5.53 -1.41 -11.25
C LEU A 45 5.03 -1.16 -12.68
N ASP A 46 4.43 0.01 -12.88
CA ASP A 46 3.97 0.52 -14.17
C ASP A 46 3.74 2.03 -14.02
N GLN A 47 4.58 2.85 -14.67
CA GLN A 47 4.55 4.30 -14.50
C GLN A 47 3.29 4.92 -15.11
N GLU A 48 2.77 4.36 -16.20
CA GLU A 48 1.60 4.90 -16.89
C GLU A 48 0.34 4.63 -16.06
N LEU A 49 0.14 3.38 -15.63
CA LEU A 49 -0.96 3.03 -14.73
C LEU A 49 -0.88 3.76 -13.38
N TRP A 50 0.33 4.08 -12.91
CA TRP A 50 0.51 4.87 -11.69
C TRP A 50 -0.04 6.30 -11.82
N GLU A 51 0.21 6.96 -12.95
CA GLU A 51 -0.38 8.28 -13.22
C GLU A 51 -1.89 8.20 -13.45
N GLU A 52 -2.36 7.23 -14.22
CA GLU A 52 -3.79 7.03 -14.48
C GLU A 52 -4.61 6.74 -13.21
N SER A 53 -4.04 5.97 -12.30
CA SER A 53 -4.63 5.67 -10.98
C SER A 53 -4.56 6.85 -10.00
N ARG A 54 -4.02 8.00 -10.41
CA ARG A 54 -3.80 9.18 -9.56
C ARG A 54 -2.98 8.85 -8.32
N HIS A 55 -1.97 8.01 -8.49
CA HIS A 55 -1.08 7.57 -7.41
C HIS A 55 -1.79 6.79 -6.29
N ASP A 56 -2.89 6.09 -6.62
CA ASP A 56 -3.54 5.15 -5.69
C ASP A 56 -3.04 3.71 -5.93
N PRO A 57 -2.32 3.11 -4.97
CA PRO A 57 -1.74 1.77 -5.15
C PRO A 57 -2.80 0.66 -5.25
N ILE A 58 -4.00 0.85 -4.69
CA ILE A 58 -5.07 -0.14 -4.81
C ILE A 58 -5.61 -0.16 -6.24
N SER A 59 -5.88 1.03 -6.80
CA SER A 59 -6.33 1.16 -8.19
C SER A 59 -5.25 0.68 -9.17
N LEU A 60 -3.97 1.03 -8.95
CA LEU A 60 -2.84 0.51 -9.74
C LEU A 60 -2.85 -1.03 -9.81
N LEU A 61 -2.85 -1.72 -8.67
CA LEU A 61 -2.82 -3.19 -8.61
C LEU A 61 -4.07 -3.85 -9.21
N GLY A 62 -5.20 -3.13 -9.21
CA GLY A 62 -6.44 -3.57 -9.86
C GLY A 62 -6.42 -3.42 -11.38
N SER A 63 -5.57 -2.53 -11.92
CA SER A 63 -5.44 -2.28 -13.36
C SER A 63 -4.38 -3.13 -14.05
N ILE A 64 -3.37 -3.63 -13.31
CA ILE A 64 -2.34 -4.52 -13.88
C ILE A 64 -2.97 -5.87 -14.24
N SER A 65 -2.73 -6.32 -15.47
CA SER A 65 -3.23 -7.62 -15.95
C SER A 65 -2.58 -8.80 -15.22
N ARG A 66 -3.22 -9.97 -15.27
CA ARG A 66 -2.69 -11.18 -14.62
C ARG A 66 -1.30 -11.57 -15.16
N ASP A 67 -1.11 -11.56 -16.48
CA ASP A 67 0.15 -11.93 -17.12
C ASP A 67 1.28 -10.96 -16.72
N GLN A 68 0.98 -9.66 -16.63
CA GLN A 68 1.94 -8.66 -16.13
C GLN A 68 2.29 -8.91 -14.65
N LEU A 69 1.32 -9.24 -13.80
CA LEU A 69 1.60 -9.60 -12.40
C LEU A 69 2.50 -10.83 -12.30
N ASP A 70 2.27 -11.86 -13.12
CA ASP A 70 3.12 -13.06 -13.15
C ASP A 70 4.54 -12.73 -13.66
N GLN A 71 4.68 -11.80 -14.62
CA GLN A 71 5.98 -11.30 -15.07
C GLN A 71 6.72 -10.50 -13.98
N LEU A 72 6.01 -9.62 -13.27
CA LEU A 72 6.55 -8.87 -12.13
C LEU A 72 6.99 -9.82 -11.01
N ALA A 73 6.20 -10.86 -10.75
CA ALA A 73 6.51 -11.89 -9.75
C ALA A 73 7.72 -12.76 -10.11
N SER A 74 8.06 -12.84 -11.40
CA SER A 74 9.24 -13.55 -11.90
C SER A 74 10.51 -12.69 -11.92
N ASN A 75 10.39 -11.38 -11.62
CA ASN A 75 11.54 -10.48 -11.53
C ASN A 75 12.11 -10.47 -10.09
N ASN A 76 13.22 -11.18 -9.89
CA ASN A 76 13.86 -11.31 -8.58
C ASN A 76 14.22 -9.97 -7.93
N GLU A 77 14.71 -8.99 -8.69
CA GLU A 77 15.09 -7.68 -8.15
C GLU A 77 13.85 -6.94 -7.61
N LEU A 78 12.73 -7.00 -8.33
CA LEU A 78 11.49 -6.41 -7.87
C LEU A 78 10.95 -7.14 -6.63
N VAL A 79 10.96 -8.47 -6.65
CA VAL A 79 10.52 -9.29 -5.51
C VAL A 79 11.31 -8.93 -4.27
N GLU A 80 12.64 -8.83 -4.36
CA GLU A 80 13.50 -8.41 -3.24
C GLU A 80 13.12 -7.01 -2.72
N ARG A 81 12.87 -6.04 -3.62
CA ARG A 81 12.40 -4.69 -3.23
C ARG A 81 11.05 -4.72 -2.52
N VAL A 82 10.11 -5.57 -2.97
CA VAL A 82 8.80 -5.76 -2.33
C VAL A 82 8.95 -6.35 -0.93
N GLN A 83 9.77 -7.40 -0.79
CA GLN A 83 10.02 -8.05 0.49
C GLN A 83 10.72 -7.10 1.47
N HIS A 84 11.71 -6.34 1.00
CA HIS A 84 12.40 -5.33 1.81
C HIS A 84 11.43 -4.23 2.28
N ALA A 85 10.56 -3.72 1.41
CA ALA A 85 9.55 -2.74 1.79
C ALA A 85 8.54 -3.28 2.80
N ALA A 86 8.17 -4.56 2.70
CA ALA A 86 7.29 -5.22 3.66
C ALA A 86 7.97 -5.37 5.03
N ALA A 87 9.22 -5.84 5.07
CA ALA A 87 10.00 -5.94 6.29
C ALA A 87 10.24 -4.57 6.95
N ASP A 88 10.47 -3.53 6.16
CA ASP A 88 10.57 -2.15 6.66
C ASP A 88 9.25 -1.67 7.29
N LEU A 89 8.11 -2.02 6.69
CA LEU A 89 6.80 -1.75 7.30
C LEU A 89 6.62 -2.53 8.61
N ASP A 90 7.03 -3.79 8.67
CA ASP A 90 6.97 -4.59 9.91
C ASP A 90 7.78 -3.96 11.04
N ARG A 91 9.00 -3.54 10.74
CA ARG A 91 9.85 -2.81 11.68
C ARG A 91 9.16 -1.52 12.14
N TYR A 92 8.68 -0.69 11.21
CA TYR A 92 8.00 0.57 11.54
C TYR A 92 6.77 0.37 12.45
N LEU A 93 6.02 -0.71 12.26
CA LEU A 93 4.83 -1.00 13.05
C LEU A 93 5.14 -1.59 14.43
N SER A 94 6.28 -2.28 14.58
CA SER A 94 6.67 -3.01 15.79
C SER A 94 7.61 -2.23 16.71
N GLU A 95 8.34 -1.25 16.19
CA GLU A 95 9.27 -0.46 16.99
C GLU A 95 8.57 0.36 18.08
N PRO A 96 9.20 0.51 19.26
CA PRO A 96 8.70 1.37 20.31
C PRO A 96 8.49 2.80 19.80
N ARG A 97 7.29 3.34 20.00
CA ARG A 97 6.97 4.71 19.57
C ARG A 97 7.36 5.69 20.66
N TRP A 98 7.83 6.87 20.26
CA TRP A 98 8.26 7.92 21.20
C TRP A 98 7.21 8.20 22.31
N TYR A 99 5.92 8.19 21.96
CA TYR A 99 4.83 8.47 22.90
C TYR A 99 4.71 7.43 24.01
N GLN A 100 4.97 6.16 23.69
CA GLN A 100 4.94 5.06 24.67
C GLN A 100 6.07 5.18 25.70
N GLY A 101 7.16 5.87 25.34
CA GLY A 101 8.29 6.12 26.23
C GLY A 101 8.03 7.16 27.33
N LEU A 102 6.93 7.93 27.25
CA LEU A 102 6.59 8.95 28.24
C LEU A 102 6.05 8.37 29.56
N GLY A 103 5.60 7.11 29.55
CA GLY A 103 5.09 6.45 30.75
C GLY A 103 3.95 7.22 31.43
N ALA A 104 4.07 7.43 32.73
CA ALA A 104 3.06 8.12 33.54
C ALA A 104 2.93 9.62 33.22
N ASP A 105 3.93 10.23 32.58
CA ASP A 105 3.94 11.65 32.22
C ASP A 105 3.25 11.92 30.86
N ALA A 106 2.75 10.89 30.19
CA ALA A 106 2.08 11.03 28.91
C ALA A 106 0.77 11.87 29.05
N PRO A 107 0.50 12.80 28.11
CA PRO A 107 -0.77 13.52 28.08
C PRO A 107 -1.98 12.56 28.06
N ALA A 108 -3.01 12.85 28.86
CA ALA A 108 -4.23 12.05 28.87
C ALA A 108 -5.12 12.29 27.63
N CYS A 109 -4.93 13.41 26.93
CA CYS A 109 -5.69 13.76 25.74
C CYS A 109 -4.82 14.51 24.72
N ILE A 110 -5.16 14.33 23.44
CA ILE A 110 -4.56 15.03 22.30
C ILE A 110 -5.68 15.75 21.55
N ALA A 111 -5.52 17.05 21.31
CA ALA A 111 -6.40 17.81 20.43
C ALA A 111 -5.65 18.14 19.14
N TYR A 112 -6.24 17.79 17.99
CA TYR A 112 -5.68 18.08 16.67
C TYR A 112 -6.48 19.21 16.04
N PHE A 113 -5.77 20.26 15.59
CA PHE A 113 -6.35 21.42 14.94
C PHE A 113 -5.85 21.47 13.50
N SER A 114 -6.73 21.83 12.56
CA SER A 114 -6.46 21.96 11.13
C SER A 114 -6.66 23.39 10.66
#